data_AF-A0A1S3Q645-F1
#
_entry.id   AF-A0A1S3Q645-F1
#
_cell.length_a   1.000
_cell.length_b   1.000
_cell.length_c   1.000
_cell.angle_alpha   90.00
_cell.angle_beta   90.00
_cell.angle_gamma   90.00
#
_symmetry.space_group_name_H-M   'P 1'
#
loop_
_entity.id
_entity.type
_entity.pdbx_description
1 polymer ?
#
loop_
_entity_poly.entity_id
_entity_poly.type
_entity_poly.pdbx_seq_one_letter_code
_entity_poly.pdbx_strand_id
1 'polypeptide(L)'
;MASLLDQASLIKTAAIEKVVAPIAVHLVHLVLLCERAEGLEGPEQFTQLEGEAQAVARATKNMAIVAYRRSEATDDEVMRTEMSSLVEPMTVSGQHVLLAAQKLSIQPSLAEHREELITATQNVLLGVVKILSVEDDATVRKIVVAADWVLDCLSSLASSLDILSLLKAFHRFTEALVLLNNLVVERAEALQDPRQTEHLHNSLDSLRKCISMLHTAMVTTIKHPTSEQAQVAKTYILDKVKSTVKDIVTTLESDCRRGGVALGPCGYYIDRRDGLIRLLASSSSSSSISNVDSLLRDLVFHCMVVANSSQRELQHCVVDHCRHVLHLWSEMSRLVKLPENPDDDNLNQHLQSICFSLMQQIQNLDSAMMTAVLYQVLDTFVTGSSPLEDLVNMVGQVLENDSVEELPVDPVSIHVLLMDLLSQADRMIQVASFISAFATDSKSLENVENSRACLTRLKAEIEPLALELDKDGSDLENCFEAVQKLHDLCERWEEETGQLQDALCDIIDVREFTSLAVHEMANDQCGCDAAYKAQNHKLFRKHADDLISHTKQVAHSVRRHVDKSDNPIYRNGLLVLLKQVEASQAKVVGSKKM
;
A
#
# COMPACT_ATOMS: atom_id res chain seq x y z
N MET A 1 -9.22 0.19 -11.09
CA MET A 1 -9.28 -0.34 -9.71
C MET A 1 -8.13 0.10 -8.82
N ALA A 2 -7.10 0.79 -9.33
CA ALA A 2 -6.02 1.37 -8.51
C ALA A 2 -6.51 2.25 -7.34
N SER A 3 -7.62 2.99 -7.50
CA SER A 3 -8.16 3.84 -6.43
C SER A 3 -8.78 3.06 -5.27
N LEU A 4 -9.22 1.81 -5.47
CA LEU A 4 -9.73 0.96 -4.39
C LEU A 4 -8.61 0.35 -3.55
N LEU A 5 -7.41 0.25 -4.13
CA LEU A 5 -6.25 -0.39 -3.53
C LEU A 5 -5.56 0.55 -2.55
N ASP A 6 -5.59 1.85 -2.84
CA ASP A 6 -5.14 2.92 -1.93
C ASP A 6 -5.96 3.03 -0.63
N GLN A 7 -7.09 2.32 -0.56
CA GLN A 7 -8.10 2.45 0.48
C GLN A 7 -8.13 1.29 1.48
N ALA A 8 -7.30 0.25 1.30
CA ALA A 8 -7.17 -0.83 2.29
C ALA A 8 -6.61 -0.31 3.63
N SER A 9 -5.80 0.76 3.61
CA SER A 9 -5.34 1.49 4.80
C SER A 9 -6.47 2.22 5.56
N LEU A 10 -7.66 2.37 4.97
CA LEU A 10 -8.81 3.03 5.59
C LEU A 10 -9.68 2.08 6.44
N ILE A 11 -9.54 0.76 6.28
CA ILE A 11 -10.28 -0.25 7.08
C ILE A 11 -9.49 -0.55 8.35
N LYS A 12 -9.57 0.37 9.32
CA LYS A 12 -8.80 0.30 10.57
C LYS A 12 -9.42 -0.64 11.62
N THR A 13 -10.73 -0.90 11.51
CA THR A 13 -11.49 -1.64 12.53
C THR A 13 -12.37 -2.74 11.97
N ALA A 14 -12.61 -3.78 12.78
CA ALA A 14 -13.50 -4.88 12.41
C ALA A 14 -14.94 -4.43 12.14
N ALA A 15 -15.38 -3.33 12.75
CA ALA A 15 -16.68 -2.73 12.50
C ALA A 15 -16.79 -2.17 11.07
N ILE A 16 -15.74 -1.48 10.59
CA ILE A 16 -15.68 -0.97 9.21
C ILE A 16 -15.64 -2.13 8.23
N GLU A 17 -14.79 -3.14 8.45
CA GLU A 17 -14.72 -4.32 7.58
C GLU A 17 -16.09 -5.00 7.46
N LYS A 18 -16.80 -5.18 8.59
CA LYS A 18 -18.11 -5.82 8.63
C LYS A 18 -19.17 -5.09 7.81
N VAL A 19 -19.06 -3.77 7.64
CA VAL A 19 -19.96 -2.97 6.80
C VAL A 19 -19.50 -2.96 5.34
N VAL A 20 -18.19 -2.79 5.11
CA VAL A 20 -17.62 -2.64 3.76
C VAL A 20 -17.62 -3.95 3.00
N ALA A 21 -17.28 -5.08 3.63
CA ALA A 21 -17.16 -6.39 2.98
C ALA A 21 -18.42 -6.82 2.21
N PRO A 22 -19.65 -6.82 2.79
CA PRO A 22 -20.84 -7.20 2.03
C PRO A 22 -21.16 -6.23 0.89
N ILE A 23 -20.85 -4.94 1.06
CA ILE A 23 -21.04 -3.94 0.00
C ILE A 23 -20.06 -4.18 -1.14
N ALA A 24 -18.78 -4.42 -0.83
CA ALA A 24 -17.76 -4.73 -1.82
C ALA A 24 -18.12 -5.99 -2.62
N VAL A 25 -18.58 -7.06 -1.94
CA VAL A 25 -19.05 -8.28 -2.62
C VAL A 25 -20.22 -7.99 -3.56
N HIS A 26 -21.19 -7.20 -3.12
CA HIS A 26 -22.35 -6.86 -3.93
C HIS A 26 -21.99 -6.00 -5.16
N LEU A 27 -21.07 -5.06 -4.98
CA LEU A 27 -20.53 -4.21 -6.04
C LEU A 27 -19.69 -5.01 -7.05
N VAL A 28 -18.87 -5.96 -6.58
CA VAL A 28 -18.14 -6.90 -7.45
C VAL A 28 -19.12 -7.79 -8.22
N HIS A 29 -20.17 -8.29 -7.57
CA HIS A 29 -21.21 -9.06 -8.24
C HIS A 29 -21.89 -8.25 -9.35
N LEU A 30 -22.14 -6.97 -9.12
CA LEU A 30 -22.72 -6.07 -10.12
C LEU A 30 -21.79 -5.85 -11.33
N VAL A 31 -20.47 -5.73 -11.10
CA VAL A 31 -19.47 -5.69 -12.17
C VAL A 31 -19.42 -7.01 -12.93
N LEU A 32 -19.46 -8.15 -12.25
CA LEU A 32 -19.48 -9.48 -12.88
C LEU A 32 -20.75 -9.73 -13.71
N LEU A 33 -21.91 -9.23 -13.27
CA LEU A 33 -23.15 -9.26 -14.06
C LEU A 33 -23.00 -8.45 -15.35
N CYS A 34 -22.32 -7.30 -15.29
CA CYS A 34 -22.00 -6.48 -16.45
C CYS A 34 -21.06 -7.20 -17.44
N GLU A 35 -20.06 -7.93 -16.95
CA GLU A 35 -19.16 -8.74 -17.79
C GLU A 35 -19.89 -9.92 -18.46
N ARG A 36 -20.77 -10.62 -17.75
CA ARG A 36 -21.52 -11.77 -18.29
C ARG A 36 -22.50 -11.39 -19.40
N ALA A 37 -23.07 -10.20 -19.32
CA ALA A 37 -23.99 -9.66 -20.31
C ALA A 37 -23.33 -9.41 -21.69
N GLU A 38 -22.00 -9.56 -21.80
CA GLU A 38 -21.24 -9.50 -23.06
C GLU A 38 -21.34 -10.79 -23.88
N GLY A 39 -21.51 -11.96 -23.24
CA GLY A 39 -21.40 -13.27 -23.89
C GLY A 39 -22.73 -13.96 -24.24
N LEU A 40 -23.85 -13.50 -23.68
CA LEU A 40 -25.16 -14.14 -23.84
C LEU A 40 -26.25 -13.08 -24.05
N GLU A 41 -26.80 -13.00 -25.26
CA GLU A 41 -27.92 -12.12 -25.62
C GLU A 41 -29.21 -12.57 -24.90
N GLY A 42 -29.48 -12.02 -23.71
CA GLY A 42 -30.72 -12.26 -22.96
C GLY A 42 -31.22 -11.00 -22.25
N PRO A 43 -32.46 -10.52 -22.51
CA PRO A 43 -33.03 -9.33 -21.86
C PRO A 43 -33.21 -9.49 -20.33
N GLU A 44 -33.22 -10.74 -19.84
CA GLU A 44 -33.36 -11.06 -18.42
C GLU A 44 -32.12 -10.66 -17.60
N GLN A 45 -30.91 -10.70 -18.18
CA GLN A 45 -29.67 -10.34 -17.48
C GLN A 45 -29.54 -8.83 -17.23
N PHE A 46 -29.97 -8.00 -18.20
CA PHE A 46 -30.01 -6.55 -18.03
C PHE A 46 -31.09 -6.10 -17.06
N THR A 47 -32.23 -6.80 -17.03
CA THR A 47 -33.28 -6.56 -16.02
C THR A 47 -32.76 -6.86 -14.61
N GLN A 48 -31.97 -7.92 -14.45
CA GLN A 48 -31.31 -8.23 -13.19
C GLN A 48 -30.27 -7.18 -12.82
N LEU A 49 -29.42 -6.74 -13.76
CA LEU A 49 -28.41 -5.70 -13.55
C LEU A 49 -29.05 -4.38 -13.07
N GLU A 50 -30.13 -3.94 -13.70
CA GLU A 50 -30.88 -2.75 -13.28
C GLU A 50 -31.48 -2.91 -11.87
N GLY A 51 -32.02 -4.09 -11.55
CA GLY A 51 -32.56 -4.40 -10.24
C GLY A 51 -31.52 -4.30 -9.12
N GLU A 52 -30.33 -4.86 -9.33
CA GLU A 52 -29.20 -4.76 -8.40
C GLU A 52 -28.67 -3.33 -8.31
N ALA A 53 -28.54 -2.62 -9.43
CA ALA A 53 -28.12 -1.21 -9.45
C ALA A 53 -29.12 -0.31 -8.70
N GLN A 54 -30.42 -0.61 -8.76
CA GLN A 54 -31.45 0.08 -7.99
C GLN A 54 -31.38 -0.26 -6.49
N ALA A 55 -30.94 -1.47 -6.12
CA ALA A 55 -30.65 -1.79 -4.73
C ALA A 55 -29.46 -0.97 -4.20
N VAL A 56 -28.39 -0.83 -4.99
CA VAL A 56 -27.24 0.04 -4.66
C VAL A 56 -27.68 1.50 -4.50
N ALA A 57 -28.44 2.06 -5.44
CA ALA A 57 -28.95 3.44 -5.36
C ALA A 57 -29.80 3.68 -4.09
N ARG A 58 -30.59 2.70 -3.66
CA ARG A 58 -31.36 2.77 -2.41
C ARG A 58 -30.47 2.68 -1.17
N ALA A 59 -29.51 1.76 -1.16
CA ALA A 59 -28.59 1.55 -0.04
C ALA A 59 -27.72 2.78 0.21
N THR A 60 -27.16 3.36 -0.85
CA THR A 60 -26.35 4.59 -0.81
C THR A 60 -27.14 5.80 -0.32
N LYS A 61 -28.40 5.96 -0.77
CA LYS A 61 -29.31 6.99 -0.24
C LYS A 61 -29.61 6.80 1.25
N ASN A 62 -29.84 5.56 1.68
CA ASN A 62 -30.05 5.27 3.11
C ASN A 62 -28.79 5.60 3.93
N MET A 63 -27.61 5.26 3.42
CA MET A 63 -26.34 5.61 4.06
C MET A 63 -26.15 7.12 4.15
N ALA A 64 -26.46 7.88 3.10
CA ALA A 64 -26.42 9.34 3.12
C ALA A 64 -27.37 9.94 4.18
N ILE A 65 -28.57 9.37 4.35
CA ILE A 65 -29.51 9.79 5.41
C ILE A 65 -28.94 9.50 6.80
N VAL A 66 -28.30 8.34 6.99
CA VAL A 66 -27.65 7.99 8.27
C VAL A 66 -26.49 8.94 8.54
N ALA A 67 -25.63 9.20 7.56
CA ALA A 67 -24.51 10.14 7.66
C ALA A 67 -24.99 11.55 8.03
N TYR A 68 -26.05 12.06 7.39
CA TYR A 68 -26.65 13.34 7.72
C TYR A 68 -27.22 13.39 9.15
N ARG A 69 -27.95 12.35 9.57
CA ARG A 69 -28.46 12.29 10.96
C ARG A 69 -27.32 12.27 11.97
N ARG A 70 -26.21 11.62 11.62
CA ARG A 70 -25.03 11.51 12.46
C ARG A 70 -24.27 12.83 12.55
N SER A 71 -24.18 13.59 11.46
CA SER A 71 -23.57 14.93 11.45
C SER A 71 -24.36 15.93 12.30
N GLU A 72 -25.69 15.86 12.29
CA GLU A 72 -26.54 16.74 13.12
C GLU A 72 -26.47 16.40 14.62
N ALA A 73 -26.18 15.15 14.96
CA ALA A 73 -26.17 14.66 16.34
C ALA A 73 -24.79 14.76 17.03
N THR A 74 -23.73 15.19 16.33
CA THR A 74 -22.37 15.23 16.88
C THR A 74 -21.96 16.63 17.33
N ASP A 75 -21.30 16.69 18.50
CA ASP A 75 -20.67 17.90 19.03
C ASP A 75 -19.28 18.14 18.41
N ASP A 76 -18.75 17.19 17.63
CA ASP A 76 -17.48 17.34 16.90
C ASP A 76 -17.68 18.12 15.59
N GLU A 77 -17.25 19.38 15.56
CA GLU A 77 -17.32 20.29 14.41
C GLU A 77 -16.59 19.75 13.17
N VAL A 78 -15.46 19.06 13.35
CA VAL A 78 -14.66 18.49 12.25
C VAL A 78 -15.46 17.37 11.61
N MET A 79 -15.97 16.44 12.43
CA MET A 79 -16.82 15.35 11.99
C MET A 79 -18.08 15.88 11.28
N ARG A 80 -18.72 16.92 11.82
CA ARG A 80 -19.92 17.51 11.22
C ARG A 80 -19.65 18.05 9.83
N THR A 81 -18.55 18.77 9.67
CA THR A 81 -18.16 19.40 8.39
C THR A 81 -17.79 18.35 7.35
N GLU A 82 -16.91 17.41 7.71
CA GLU A 82 -16.45 16.34 6.81
C GLU A 82 -17.61 15.42 6.41
N MET A 83 -18.44 14.98 7.36
CA MET A 83 -19.57 14.11 7.09
C MET A 83 -20.61 14.79 6.19
N SER A 84 -20.92 16.06 6.43
CA SER A 84 -21.90 16.81 5.62
C SER A 84 -21.44 16.96 4.17
N SER A 85 -20.14 17.12 3.94
CA SER A 85 -19.56 17.20 2.58
C SER A 85 -19.70 15.91 1.77
N LEU A 86 -19.95 14.76 2.41
CA LEU A 86 -20.03 13.44 1.78
C LEU A 86 -21.47 12.99 1.49
N VAL A 87 -22.50 13.61 2.09
CA VAL A 87 -23.91 13.19 1.96
C VAL A 87 -24.42 13.25 0.53
N GLU A 88 -24.20 14.38 -0.16
CA GLU A 88 -24.63 14.56 -1.55
C GLU A 88 -23.82 13.68 -2.52
N PRO A 89 -22.46 13.67 -2.48
CA PRO A 89 -21.66 12.77 -3.31
C PRO A 89 -22.04 11.28 -3.16
N MET A 90 -22.38 10.85 -1.95
CA MET A 90 -22.80 9.47 -1.69
C MET A 90 -24.12 9.13 -2.40
N THR A 91 -25.08 10.05 -2.36
CA THR A 91 -26.38 9.90 -3.02
C THR A 91 -26.21 9.90 -4.55
N VAL A 92 -25.41 10.82 -5.07
CA VAL A 92 -25.13 10.94 -6.51
C VAL A 92 -24.40 9.71 -7.05
N SER A 93 -23.42 9.19 -6.32
CA SER A 93 -22.65 8.00 -6.75
C SER A 93 -23.55 6.77 -6.94
N GLY A 94 -24.51 6.54 -6.03
CA GLY A 94 -25.48 5.47 -6.18
C GLY A 94 -26.42 5.65 -7.38
N GLN A 95 -26.81 6.89 -7.68
CA GLN A 95 -27.63 7.20 -8.87
C GLN A 95 -26.85 6.97 -10.17
N HIS A 96 -25.55 7.27 -10.19
CA HIS A 96 -24.69 6.98 -11.35
C HIS A 96 -24.58 5.49 -11.65
N VAL A 97 -24.54 4.61 -10.63
CA VAL A 97 -24.58 3.15 -10.85
C VAL A 97 -25.87 2.74 -11.55
N LEU A 98 -27.02 3.26 -11.10
CA LEU A 98 -28.31 2.99 -11.74
C LEU A 98 -28.39 3.52 -13.17
N LEU A 99 -27.91 4.74 -13.41
CA LEU A 99 -27.90 5.35 -14.73
C LEU A 99 -27.02 4.58 -15.71
N ALA A 100 -25.83 4.15 -15.28
CA ALA A 100 -24.94 3.35 -16.12
C ALA A 100 -25.54 1.98 -16.45
N ALA A 101 -26.21 1.33 -15.49
CA ALA A 101 -26.93 0.08 -15.73
C ALA A 101 -28.08 0.24 -16.75
N GLN A 102 -28.84 1.33 -16.68
CA GLN A 102 -29.89 1.67 -17.64
C GLN A 102 -29.35 2.01 -19.03
N LYS A 103 -28.20 2.71 -19.11
CA LYS A 103 -27.53 2.94 -20.39
C LYS A 103 -27.10 1.63 -21.05
N LEU A 104 -26.57 0.69 -20.24
CA LEU A 104 -26.16 -0.64 -20.71
C LEU A 104 -27.33 -1.50 -21.18
N SER A 105 -28.51 -1.41 -20.56
CA SER A 105 -29.69 -2.16 -21.02
C SER A 105 -30.20 -1.68 -22.39
N ILE A 106 -30.01 -0.39 -22.71
CA ILE A 106 -30.37 0.20 -24.00
C ILE A 106 -29.29 -0.05 -25.06
N GLN A 107 -28.00 0.05 -24.68
CA GLN A 107 -26.86 -0.07 -25.58
C GLN A 107 -25.79 -1.06 -25.05
N PRO A 108 -26.05 -2.37 -25.13
CA PRO A 108 -25.16 -3.41 -24.58
C PRO A 108 -23.79 -3.49 -25.24
N SER A 109 -23.63 -3.03 -26.48
CA SER A 109 -22.39 -3.20 -27.25
C SER A 109 -21.33 -2.13 -26.95
N LEU A 110 -21.67 -1.07 -26.22
CA LEU A 110 -20.75 0.03 -25.93
C LEU A 110 -19.90 -0.26 -24.70
N ALA A 111 -18.57 -0.25 -24.88
CA ALA A 111 -17.61 -0.41 -23.79
C ALA A 111 -17.65 0.78 -22.81
N GLU A 112 -17.90 2.00 -23.29
CA GLU A 112 -17.95 3.23 -22.48
C GLU A 112 -18.96 3.12 -21.32
N HIS A 113 -20.17 2.60 -21.56
CA HIS A 113 -21.17 2.47 -20.50
C HIS A 113 -20.79 1.42 -19.44
N ARG A 114 -19.93 0.45 -19.78
CA ARG A 114 -19.38 -0.53 -18.82
C ARG A 114 -18.33 0.12 -17.94
N GLU A 115 -17.44 0.89 -18.55
CA GLU A 115 -16.44 1.68 -17.81
C GLU A 115 -17.10 2.70 -16.88
N GLU A 116 -18.19 3.34 -17.33
CA GLU A 116 -19.03 4.20 -16.49
C GLU A 116 -19.59 3.43 -15.28
N LEU A 117 -20.13 2.22 -15.49
CA LEU A 117 -20.67 1.39 -14.41
C LEU A 117 -19.59 0.98 -13.40
N ILE A 118 -18.43 0.52 -13.89
CA ILE A 118 -17.28 0.14 -13.07
C ILE A 118 -16.82 1.35 -12.24
N THR A 119 -16.71 2.52 -12.87
CA THR A 119 -16.29 3.77 -12.20
C THR A 119 -17.31 4.21 -11.15
N ALA A 120 -18.60 4.18 -11.47
CA ALA A 120 -19.66 4.52 -10.53
C ALA A 120 -19.68 3.57 -9.32
N THR A 121 -19.47 2.27 -9.57
CA THR A 121 -19.38 1.24 -8.53
C THR A 121 -18.18 1.48 -7.60
N GLN A 122 -17.02 1.86 -8.16
CA GLN A 122 -15.83 2.24 -7.38
C GLN A 122 -16.10 3.49 -6.52
N ASN A 123 -16.75 4.50 -7.08
CA ASN A 123 -17.10 5.73 -6.36
C ASN A 123 -18.06 5.48 -5.19
N VAL A 124 -18.99 4.53 -5.34
CA VAL A 124 -19.86 4.09 -4.23
C VAL A 124 -19.04 3.48 -3.10
N LEU A 125 -18.14 2.54 -3.41
CA LEU A 125 -17.31 1.89 -2.39
C LEU A 125 -16.41 2.91 -1.67
N LEU A 126 -15.81 3.84 -2.42
CA LEU A 126 -15.02 4.93 -1.88
C LEU A 126 -15.84 5.86 -0.97
N GLY A 127 -17.06 6.21 -1.39
CA GLY A 127 -17.96 7.03 -0.58
C GLY A 127 -18.33 6.36 0.75
N VAL A 128 -18.61 5.05 0.72
CA VAL A 128 -18.90 4.25 1.92
C VAL A 128 -17.71 4.26 2.87
N VAL A 129 -16.51 3.97 2.37
CA VAL A 129 -15.28 3.93 3.17
C VAL A 129 -15.01 5.30 3.80
N LYS A 130 -15.09 6.39 3.03
CA LYS A 130 -14.90 7.77 3.54
C LYS A 130 -15.86 8.11 4.67
N ILE A 131 -17.15 7.80 4.52
CA ILE A 131 -18.16 8.05 5.57
C ILE A 131 -17.78 7.31 6.87
N LEU A 132 -17.38 6.05 6.75
CA LEU A 132 -16.99 5.24 7.91
C LEU A 132 -15.67 5.72 8.53
N SER A 133 -14.71 6.18 7.71
CA SER A 133 -13.44 6.76 8.19
C SER A 133 -13.65 8.06 8.96
N VAL A 134 -14.56 8.94 8.55
CA VAL A 134 -14.84 10.18 9.29
C VAL A 134 -15.36 9.89 10.70
N GLU A 135 -16.20 8.86 10.88
CA GLU A 135 -16.65 8.40 12.19
C GLU A 135 -15.52 7.79 13.02
N ASP A 136 -14.64 7.02 12.37
CA ASP A 136 -13.47 6.41 13.01
C ASP A 136 -12.49 7.48 13.52
N ASP A 137 -12.18 8.47 12.68
CA ASP A 137 -11.30 9.58 13.01
C ASP A 137 -11.89 10.44 14.13
N ALA A 138 -13.22 10.61 14.19
CA ALA A 138 -13.90 11.25 15.33
C ALA A 138 -13.71 10.48 16.64
N THR A 139 -13.67 9.14 16.58
CA THR A 139 -13.37 8.30 17.74
C THR A 139 -11.92 8.48 18.19
N VAL A 140 -10.97 8.55 17.26
CA VAL A 140 -9.56 8.85 17.57
C VAL A 140 -9.42 10.24 18.20
N ARG A 141 -10.07 11.27 17.64
CA ARG A 141 -10.06 12.64 18.22
C ARG A 141 -10.58 12.66 19.66
N LYS A 142 -11.62 11.88 19.99
CA LYS A 142 -12.08 11.75 21.39
C LYS A 142 -11.00 11.19 22.33
N ILE A 143 -10.22 10.21 21.85
CA ILE A 143 -9.09 9.65 22.61
C ILE A 143 -8.00 10.72 22.79
N VAL A 144 -7.70 11.49 21.75
CA VAL A 144 -6.71 12.59 21.82
C VAL A 144 -7.13 13.64 22.84
N VAL A 145 -8.40 14.07 22.84
CA VAL A 145 -8.93 15.01 23.84
C VAL A 145 -8.80 14.46 25.26
N ALA A 146 -9.06 13.17 25.47
CA ALA A 146 -8.87 12.53 26.78
C ALA A 146 -7.39 12.48 27.17
N ALA A 147 -6.49 12.24 26.22
CA ALA A 147 -5.04 12.24 26.43
C ALA A 147 -4.53 13.64 26.81
N ASP A 148 -4.96 14.68 26.11
CA ASP A 148 -4.64 16.07 26.44
C ASP A 148 -5.13 16.44 27.85
N TRP A 149 -6.34 16.01 28.21
CA TRP A 149 -6.87 16.21 29.56
C TRP A 149 -6.02 15.53 30.65
N VAL A 150 -5.48 14.33 30.37
CA VAL A 150 -4.52 13.65 31.25
C VAL A 150 -3.24 14.47 31.38
N LEU A 151 -2.69 15.01 30.29
CA LEU A 151 -1.48 15.83 30.30
C LEU A 151 -1.66 17.14 31.07
N ASP A 152 -2.83 17.77 30.95
CA ASP A 152 -3.19 18.97 31.74
C ASP A 152 -3.29 18.65 33.22
N CYS A 153 -3.94 17.54 33.58
CA CYS A 153 -4.03 17.09 34.97
C CYS A 153 -2.65 16.72 35.54
N LEU A 154 -1.77 16.12 34.73
CA LEU A 154 -0.39 15.80 35.11
C LEU A 154 0.43 17.08 35.37
N SER A 155 0.20 18.14 34.58
CA SER A 155 0.84 19.44 34.79
C SER A 155 0.37 20.12 36.09
N SER A 156 -0.93 20.06 36.37
CA SER A 156 -1.50 20.52 37.65
C SER A 156 -0.93 19.73 38.83
N LEU A 157 -0.82 18.40 38.69
CA LEU A 157 -0.21 17.54 39.68
C LEU A 157 1.24 17.95 39.96
N ALA A 158 2.05 18.16 38.92
CA ALA A 158 3.45 18.57 39.03
C ALA A 158 3.65 19.89 39.79
N SER A 159 2.66 20.80 39.73
CA SER A 159 2.68 22.11 40.38
C SER A 159 2.22 22.12 41.85
N SER A 160 1.76 20.99 42.38
CA SER A 160 1.23 20.91 43.75
C SER A 160 2.32 21.11 44.81
N LEU A 161 2.11 22.07 45.73
CA LEU A 161 3.08 22.46 46.77
C LEU A 161 2.81 21.81 48.14
N ASP A 162 1.61 21.29 48.37
CA ASP A 162 1.18 20.68 49.63
C ASP A 162 0.37 19.40 49.40
N ILE A 163 0.26 18.57 50.45
CA ILE A 163 -0.38 17.24 50.37
C ILE A 163 -1.88 17.35 50.04
N LEU A 164 -2.58 18.37 50.54
CA LEU A 164 -4.02 18.51 50.31
C LEU A 164 -4.28 18.86 48.83
N SER A 165 -3.51 19.80 48.28
CA SER A 165 -3.55 20.15 46.86
C SER A 165 -3.14 18.98 45.97
N LEU A 166 -2.12 18.22 46.37
CA LEU A 166 -1.69 17.00 45.69
C LEU A 166 -2.83 15.98 45.60
N LEU A 167 -3.52 15.69 46.70
CA LEU A 167 -4.62 14.71 46.70
C LEU A 167 -5.77 15.12 45.78
N LYS A 168 -6.10 16.42 45.72
CA LYS A 168 -7.12 16.94 44.80
C LYS A 168 -6.69 16.81 43.33
N ALA A 169 -5.45 17.18 43.01
CA ALA A 169 -4.91 17.03 41.66
C ALA A 169 -4.78 15.56 41.24
N PHE A 170 -4.38 14.68 42.17
CA PHE A 170 -4.24 13.25 41.94
C PHE A 170 -5.60 12.58 41.68
N HIS A 171 -6.66 13.02 42.35
CA HIS A 171 -8.02 12.55 42.08
C HIS A 171 -8.45 12.88 40.64
N ARG A 172 -8.29 14.14 40.21
CA ARG A 172 -8.60 14.57 38.82
C ARG A 172 -7.75 13.85 37.79
N PHE A 173 -6.46 13.66 38.06
CA PHE A 173 -5.56 12.90 37.20
C PHE A 173 -6.01 11.44 37.05
N THR A 174 -6.41 10.79 38.15
CA THR A 174 -6.88 9.40 38.10
C THR A 174 -8.20 9.28 37.33
N GLU A 175 -9.11 10.24 37.49
CA GLU A 175 -10.36 10.32 36.72
C GLU A 175 -10.08 10.43 35.21
N ALA A 176 -9.19 11.35 34.82
CA ALA A 176 -8.76 11.52 33.44
C ALA A 176 -8.09 10.26 32.87
N LEU A 177 -7.24 9.61 33.68
CA LEU A 177 -6.53 8.40 33.27
C LEU A 177 -7.48 7.21 33.10
N VAL A 178 -8.51 7.08 33.94
CA VAL A 178 -9.53 6.03 33.79
C VAL A 178 -10.34 6.25 32.52
N LEU A 179 -10.73 7.49 32.21
CA LEU A 179 -11.40 7.81 30.95
C LEU A 179 -10.54 7.42 29.74
N LEU A 180 -9.28 7.87 29.72
CA LEU A 180 -8.33 7.52 28.65
C LEU A 180 -8.17 6.00 28.53
N ASN A 181 -7.97 5.29 29.65
CA ASN A 181 -7.81 3.84 29.66
C ASN A 181 -9.01 3.14 29.02
N ASN A 182 -10.22 3.51 29.41
CA ASN A 182 -11.43 2.87 28.88
C ASN A 182 -11.57 3.08 27.36
N LEU A 183 -11.34 4.31 26.89
CA LEU A 183 -11.42 4.62 25.46
C LEU A 183 -10.33 3.89 24.65
N VAL A 184 -9.10 3.80 25.18
CA VAL A 184 -8.00 3.10 24.51
C VAL A 184 -8.20 1.58 24.49
N VAL A 185 -8.75 0.99 25.56
CA VAL A 185 -9.09 -0.45 25.58
C VAL A 185 -10.17 -0.75 24.55
N GLU A 186 -11.26 0.01 24.55
CA GLU A 186 -12.34 -0.15 23.56
C GLU A 186 -11.80 0.00 22.13
N ARG A 187 -10.88 0.95 21.90
CA ARG A 187 -10.21 1.11 20.62
C ARG A 187 -9.33 -0.07 20.26
N ALA A 188 -8.51 -0.55 21.19
CA ALA A 188 -7.57 -1.65 20.97
C ALA A 188 -8.30 -2.97 20.65
N GLU A 189 -9.49 -3.19 21.21
CA GLU A 189 -10.37 -4.32 20.88
C GLU A 189 -11.03 -4.20 19.49
N ALA A 190 -11.25 -2.97 19.02
CA ALA A 190 -11.84 -2.71 17.71
C ALA A 190 -10.83 -2.75 16.54
N LEU A 191 -9.56 -2.45 16.80
CA LEU A 191 -8.48 -2.40 15.82
C LEU A 191 -8.17 -3.79 15.23
N GLN A 192 -7.78 -3.80 13.96
CA GLN A 192 -7.38 -5.03 13.27
C GLN A 192 -5.87 -5.30 13.30
N ASP A 193 -5.04 -4.26 13.45
CA ASP A 193 -3.58 -4.42 13.50
C ASP A 193 -3.14 -4.93 14.88
N PRO A 194 -2.66 -6.18 14.99
CA PRO A 194 -2.23 -6.74 16.27
C PRO A 194 -1.04 -5.98 16.87
N ARG A 195 -0.19 -5.33 16.05
CA ARG A 195 0.97 -4.57 16.52
C ARG A 195 0.53 -3.29 17.23
N GLN A 196 -0.41 -2.56 16.64
CA GLN A 196 -1.01 -1.39 17.28
C GLN A 196 -1.72 -1.77 18.58
N THR A 197 -2.53 -2.82 18.54
CA THR A 197 -3.22 -3.33 19.74
C THR A 197 -2.21 -3.69 20.83
N GLU A 198 -1.15 -4.44 20.53
CA GLU A 198 -0.10 -4.78 21.50
C GLU A 198 0.60 -3.52 22.05
N HIS A 199 0.96 -2.57 21.19
CA HIS A 199 1.61 -1.32 21.60
C HIS A 199 0.73 -0.48 22.54
N LEU A 200 -0.57 -0.39 22.26
CA LEU A 200 -1.55 0.28 23.13
C LEU A 200 -1.67 -0.42 24.49
N HIS A 201 -1.77 -1.75 24.52
CA HIS A 201 -1.80 -2.51 25.78
C HIS A 201 -0.53 -2.31 26.60
N ASN A 202 0.64 -2.36 25.97
CA ASN A 202 1.93 -2.12 26.62
C ASN A 202 2.04 -0.70 27.19
N SER A 203 1.50 0.29 26.48
CA SER A 203 1.44 1.69 26.93
C SER A 203 0.51 1.85 28.14
N LEU A 204 -0.67 1.24 28.12
CA LEU A 204 -1.61 1.24 29.25
C LEU A 204 -1.01 0.55 30.49
N ASP A 205 -0.33 -0.58 30.32
CA ASP A 205 0.35 -1.27 31.41
C ASP A 205 1.49 -0.44 32.01
N SER A 206 2.21 0.28 31.16
CA SER A 206 3.25 1.22 31.60
C SER A 206 2.66 2.36 32.41
N LEU A 207 1.54 2.96 31.95
CA LEU A 207 0.84 4.01 32.70
C LEU A 207 0.36 3.51 34.06
N ARG A 208 -0.24 2.31 34.12
CA ARG A 208 -0.70 1.69 35.37
C ARG A 208 0.41 1.53 36.40
N LYS A 209 1.61 1.09 35.97
CA LYS A 209 2.79 0.96 36.83
C LYS A 209 3.29 2.33 37.31
N CYS A 210 3.14 3.37 36.50
CA CYS A 210 3.59 4.72 36.86
C CYS A 210 2.73 5.39 37.94
N ILE A 211 1.46 5.00 38.14
CA ILE A 211 0.54 5.66 39.10
C ILE A 211 1.11 5.67 40.53
N SER A 212 1.54 4.51 41.04
CA SER A 212 2.06 4.39 42.41
C SER A 212 3.42 5.07 42.59
N MET A 213 4.26 5.02 41.55
CA MET A 213 5.55 5.72 41.50
C MET A 213 5.36 7.23 41.51
N LEU A 214 4.39 7.72 40.74
CA LEU A 214 4.04 9.13 40.64
C LEU A 214 3.56 9.66 42.00
N HIS A 215 2.62 8.97 42.65
CA HIS A 215 2.17 9.35 43.99
C HIS A 215 3.33 9.42 44.99
N THR A 216 4.18 8.38 45.00
CA THR A 216 5.33 8.29 45.93
C THR A 216 6.35 9.39 45.68
N ALA A 217 6.73 9.64 44.43
CA ALA A 217 7.67 10.70 44.06
C ALA A 217 7.15 12.08 44.44
N MET A 218 5.87 12.35 44.19
CA MET A 218 5.22 13.62 44.53
C MET A 218 5.17 13.84 46.05
N VAL A 219 4.71 12.86 46.83
CA VAL A 219 4.66 12.96 48.30
C VAL A 219 6.06 13.13 48.90
N THR A 220 7.04 12.39 48.38
CA THR A 220 8.44 12.47 48.86
C THR A 220 9.04 13.84 48.59
N THR A 221 8.76 14.42 47.42
CA THR A 221 9.23 15.76 47.05
C THR A 221 8.63 16.84 47.96
N ILE A 222 7.35 16.73 48.32
CA ILE A 222 6.70 17.68 49.24
C ILE A 222 7.26 17.54 50.66
N LYS A 223 7.52 16.31 51.12
CA LYS A 223 8.07 16.05 52.47
C LYS A 223 9.55 16.41 52.59
N HIS A 224 10.31 16.31 51.51
CA HIS A 224 11.76 16.56 51.47
C HIS A 224 12.14 17.48 50.29
N PRO A 225 11.77 18.79 50.32
CA PRO A 225 11.93 19.69 49.16
C PRO A 225 13.39 19.91 48.73
N THR A 226 14.32 19.80 49.67
CA THR A 226 15.77 20.00 49.45
C THR A 226 16.50 18.74 48.96
N SER A 227 15.80 17.62 48.82
CA SER A 227 16.41 16.37 48.34
C SER A 227 16.49 16.36 46.82
N GLU A 228 17.71 16.40 46.30
CA GLU A 228 17.98 16.31 44.85
C GLU A 228 17.43 15.00 44.25
N GLN A 229 17.61 13.88 44.96
CA GLN A 229 17.09 12.57 44.52
C GLN A 229 15.56 12.56 44.38
N ALA A 230 14.83 13.25 45.27
CA ALA A 230 13.38 13.34 45.20
C ALA A 230 12.92 14.15 43.97
N GLN A 231 13.62 15.25 43.66
CA GLN A 231 13.34 16.06 42.48
C GLN A 231 13.64 15.29 41.18
N VAL A 232 14.76 14.57 41.11
CA VAL A 232 15.10 13.73 39.95
C VAL A 232 14.05 12.63 39.74
N ALA A 233 13.62 11.95 40.81
CA ALA A 233 12.59 10.93 40.72
C ALA A 233 11.23 11.50 40.26
N LYS A 234 10.87 12.70 40.71
CA LYS A 234 9.67 13.43 40.27
C LYS A 234 9.73 13.76 38.78
N THR A 235 10.83 14.34 38.30
CA THR A 235 10.98 14.68 36.88
C THR A 235 10.92 13.44 36.00
N TYR A 236 11.67 12.39 36.35
CA TYR A 236 11.67 11.13 35.62
C TYR A 236 10.26 10.53 35.43
N ILE A 237 9.48 10.44 36.51
CA ILE A 237 8.16 9.81 36.42
C ILE A 237 7.15 10.68 35.69
N LEU A 238 7.22 12.01 35.82
CA LEU A 238 6.38 12.94 35.05
C LEU A 238 6.67 12.84 33.56
N ASP A 239 7.95 12.81 33.18
CA ASP A 239 8.37 12.68 31.78
C ASP A 239 7.98 11.32 31.21
N LYS A 240 8.09 10.24 31.99
CA LYS A 240 7.68 8.90 31.57
C LYS A 240 6.18 8.81 31.32
N VAL A 241 5.34 9.36 32.22
CA VAL A 241 3.89 9.40 32.01
C VAL A 241 3.56 10.24 30.78
N LYS A 242 4.19 11.41 30.64
CA LYS A 242 3.98 12.29 29.48
C LYS A 242 4.38 11.63 28.16
N SER A 243 5.52 10.94 28.12
CA SER A 243 5.97 10.25 26.91
C SER A 243 5.00 9.13 26.55
N THR A 244 4.60 8.29 27.52
CA THR A 244 3.70 7.17 27.26
C THR A 244 2.30 7.61 26.81
N VAL A 245 1.77 8.73 27.34
CA VAL A 245 0.51 9.30 26.83
C VAL A 245 0.67 9.79 25.39
N LYS A 246 1.80 10.42 25.04
CA LYS A 246 2.09 10.81 23.66
C LYS A 246 2.29 9.62 22.74
N ASP A 247 2.94 8.56 23.22
CA ASP A 247 3.15 7.33 22.46
C ASP A 247 1.78 6.73 22.04
N ILE A 248 0.79 6.72 22.95
CA ILE A 248 -0.60 6.32 22.64
C ILE A 248 -1.18 7.16 21.51
N VAL A 249 -1.09 8.50 21.59
CA VAL A 249 -1.60 9.41 20.56
C VAL A 249 -0.91 9.15 19.22
N THR A 250 0.42 9.11 19.20
CA THR A 250 1.18 8.87 17.97
C THR A 250 0.89 7.51 17.34
N THR A 251 0.66 6.46 18.14
CA THR A 251 0.27 5.13 17.63
C THR A 251 -1.09 5.16 16.93
N LEU A 252 -2.02 5.98 17.42
CA LEU A 252 -3.36 6.11 16.84
C LEU A 252 -3.39 7.07 15.64
N GLU A 253 -2.47 8.04 15.58
CA GLU A 253 -2.38 9.04 14.50
C GLU A 253 -1.45 8.63 13.34
N SER A 254 -0.47 7.75 13.56
CA SER A 254 0.62 7.45 12.60
C SER A 254 0.15 6.86 11.26
N ASP A 255 -1.08 6.35 11.19
CA ASP A 255 -1.71 5.86 9.95
C ASP A 255 -2.76 6.82 9.35
N CYS A 256 -3.03 7.98 9.96
CA CYS A 256 -3.99 8.95 9.42
C CYS A 256 -3.40 9.86 8.32
N ARG A 257 -2.07 9.84 8.09
CA ARG A 257 -1.39 10.71 7.08
C ARG A 257 -0.53 9.99 6.06
N ARG A 258 -0.36 8.66 6.15
CA ARG A 258 0.29 7.88 5.09
C ARG A 258 -0.77 7.42 4.10
N GLY A 259 -1.03 8.25 3.09
CA GLY A 259 -1.74 7.87 1.86
C GLY A 259 -0.91 6.90 1.02
N GLY A 260 -0.54 5.79 1.61
CA GLY A 260 0.15 4.70 0.96
C GLY A 260 -0.30 3.43 1.64
N VAL A 261 -0.95 2.56 0.87
CA VAL A 261 -1.36 1.20 1.22
C VAL A 261 -0.40 0.61 2.25
N ALA A 262 -0.85 0.53 3.50
CA ALA A 262 -0.29 -0.44 4.44
C ALA A 262 -0.82 -1.80 3.99
N LEU A 263 -0.22 -2.34 2.93
CA LEU A 263 -0.17 -3.79 2.73
C LEU A 263 0.33 -4.34 4.06
N GLY A 264 -0.41 -5.30 4.63
CA GLY A 264 -0.11 -5.87 5.95
C GLY A 264 1.37 -6.25 6.09
N PRO A 265 1.86 -6.43 7.33
CA PRO A 265 3.29 -6.58 7.60
C PRO A 265 3.94 -7.57 6.64
N CYS A 266 4.89 -7.05 5.90
CA CYS A 266 5.60 -7.68 4.80
C CYS A 266 6.07 -9.13 5.12
N GLY A 267 6.05 -10.01 4.12
CA GLY A 267 6.03 -11.48 4.29
C GLY A 267 4.62 -12.07 4.42
N TYR A 268 3.60 -11.22 4.58
CA TYR A 268 2.19 -11.58 4.70
C TYR A 268 1.71 -12.53 3.60
N TYR A 269 2.07 -12.29 2.34
CA TYR A 269 1.59 -13.12 1.23
C TYR A 269 2.10 -14.56 1.32
N ILE A 270 3.40 -14.75 1.54
CA ILE A 270 4.02 -16.08 1.69
C ILE A 270 3.43 -16.79 2.92
N ASP A 271 3.32 -16.10 4.06
CA ASP A 271 2.75 -16.67 5.28
C ASP A 271 1.28 -17.08 5.10
N ARG A 272 0.49 -16.25 4.39
CA ARG A 272 -0.91 -16.52 4.05
C ARG A 272 -1.03 -17.71 3.11
N ARG A 273 -0.22 -17.75 2.05
CA ARG A 273 -0.15 -18.86 1.09
C ARG A 273 0.23 -20.16 1.78
N ASP A 274 1.30 -20.17 2.58
CA ASP A 274 1.78 -21.37 3.25
C ASP A 274 0.84 -21.80 4.39
N GLY A 275 0.21 -20.84 5.07
CA GLY A 275 -0.89 -21.07 6.00
C GLY A 275 -2.07 -21.77 5.31
N LEU A 276 -2.49 -21.27 4.15
CA LEU A 276 -3.57 -21.83 3.35
C LEU A 276 -3.25 -23.25 2.86
N ILE A 277 -2.06 -23.47 2.31
CA ILE A 277 -1.59 -24.79 1.86
C ILE A 277 -1.57 -25.78 3.03
N ARG A 278 -1.08 -25.36 4.22
CA ARG A 278 -1.09 -26.21 5.42
C ARG A 278 -2.50 -26.56 5.88
N LEU A 279 -3.42 -25.59 5.89
CA LEU A 279 -4.82 -25.83 6.26
C LEU A 279 -5.50 -26.80 5.29
N LEU A 280 -5.31 -26.61 3.98
CA LEU A 280 -5.85 -27.50 2.94
C LEU A 280 -5.25 -28.92 3.03
N ALA A 281 -3.97 -29.05 3.33
CA ALA A 281 -3.32 -30.35 3.54
C ALA A 281 -3.78 -31.09 4.81
N SER A 282 -4.22 -30.33 5.83
CA SER A 282 -4.68 -30.86 7.13
C SER A 282 -6.21 -31.02 7.23
N SER A 283 -6.95 -30.73 6.16
CA SER A 283 -8.42 -30.67 6.16
C SER A 283 -9.05 -32.05 6.34
N SER A 284 -9.30 -32.43 7.59
CA SER A 284 -10.11 -33.60 7.98
C SER A 284 -11.33 -33.22 8.83
N SER A 285 -11.56 -31.93 9.11
CA SER A 285 -12.67 -31.46 9.96
C SER A 285 -13.23 -30.09 9.54
N SER A 286 -14.53 -29.92 9.71
CA SER A 286 -15.34 -28.77 9.30
C SER A 286 -15.03 -27.44 10.01
N SER A 287 -14.30 -27.46 11.13
CA SER A 287 -13.90 -26.27 11.90
C SER A 287 -12.73 -25.49 11.31
N SER A 288 -12.00 -26.04 10.33
CA SER A 288 -10.83 -25.41 9.70
C SER A 288 -11.20 -24.32 8.67
N ILE A 289 -12.45 -24.29 8.22
CA ILE A 289 -12.87 -23.65 6.97
C ILE A 289 -13.13 -22.15 7.14
N SER A 290 -13.55 -21.70 8.32
CA SER A 290 -13.72 -20.27 8.61
C SER A 290 -12.42 -19.49 8.55
N ASN A 291 -11.29 -20.13 8.86
CA ASN A 291 -9.97 -19.53 8.76
C ASN A 291 -9.44 -19.53 7.33
N VAL A 292 -9.95 -20.40 6.46
CA VAL A 292 -9.55 -20.43 5.05
C VAL A 292 -10.17 -19.26 4.27
N ASP A 293 -11.41 -18.87 4.59
CA ASP A 293 -12.11 -17.75 3.95
C ASP A 293 -11.30 -16.44 4.01
N SER A 294 -10.78 -16.08 5.19
CA SER A 294 -10.02 -14.85 5.36
C SER A 294 -8.67 -14.92 4.64
N LEU A 295 -7.92 -16.01 4.81
CA LEU A 295 -6.61 -16.19 4.17
C LEU A 295 -6.71 -16.19 2.64
N LEU A 296 -7.74 -16.83 2.09
CA LEU A 296 -7.96 -16.89 0.65
C LEU A 296 -8.34 -15.53 0.09
N ARG A 297 -9.24 -14.80 0.77
CA ARG A 297 -9.62 -13.44 0.39
C ARG A 297 -8.41 -12.52 0.36
N ASP A 298 -7.59 -12.56 1.39
CA ASP A 298 -6.38 -11.74 1.50
C ASP A 298 -5.39 -12.04 0.35
N LEU A 299 -5.21 -13.33 0.03
CA LEU A 299 -4.35 -13.79 -1.06
C LEU A 299 -4.87 -13.35 -2.43
N VAL A 300 -6.15 -13.57 -2.71
CA VAL A 300 -6.80 -13.14 -3.96
C VAL A 300 -6.75 -11.62 -4.09
N PHE A 301 -6.99 -10.88 -3.00
CA PHE A 301 -6.90 -9.43 -3.01
C PHE A 301 -5.51 -8.96 -3.40
N HIS A 302 -4.45 -9.50 -2.78
CA HIS A 302 -3.07 -9.18 -3.13
C HIS A 302 -2.76 -9.47 -4.61
N CYS A 303 -3.17 -10.63 -5.11
CA CYS A 303 -3.00 -10.98 -6.53
C CYS A 303 -3.73 -10.01 -7.48
N MET A 304 -4.94 -9.56 -7.11
CA MET A 304 -5.70 -8.60 -7.91
C MET A 304 -5.03 -7.21 -7.95
N VAL A 305 -4.35 -6.80 -6.88
CA VAL A 305 -3.56 -5.56 -6.83
C VAL A 305 -2.45 -5.58 -7.88
N VAL A 306 -1.70 -6.67 -7.90
CA VAL A 306 -0.59 -6.86 -8.84
C VAL A 306 -1.10 -7.04 -10.25
N ALA A 307 -2.17 -7.83 -10.46
CA ALA A 307 -2.78 -8.00 -11.77
C ALA A 307 -3.21 -6.65 -12.38
N ASN A 308 -3.86 -5.78 -11.60
CA ASN A 308 -4.30 -4.46 -12.07
C ASN A 308 -3.13 -3.52 -12.44
N SER A 309 -1.94 -3.78 -11.91
CA SER A 309 -0.73 -2.99 -12.18
C SER A 309 0.19 -3.64 -13.21
N SER A 310 -0.21 -4.79 -13.78
CA SER A 310 0.57 -5.57 -14.73
C SER A 310 0.14 -5.33 -16.18
N GLN A 311 0.97 -5.76 -17.12
CA GLN A 311 0.63 -5.78 -18.54
C GLN A 311 -0.61 -6.66 -18.80
N ARG A 312 -1.39 -6.36 -19.86
CA ARG A 312 -2.70 -7.00 -20.10
C ARG A 312 -2.65 -8.53 -20.09
N GLU A 313 -1.65 -9.12 -20.73
CA GLU A 313 -1.53 -10.59 -20.83
C GLU A 313 -1.33 -11.23 -19.45
N LEU A 314 -0.45 -10.66 -18.64
CA LEU A 314 -0.17 -11.10 -17.27
C LEU A 314 -1.36 -10.82 -16.34
N GLN A 315 -2.02 -9.66 -16.52
CA GLN A 315 -3.25 -9.31 -15.81
C GLN A 315 -4.32 -10.38 -16.04
N HIS A 316 -4.59 -10.74 -17.30
CA HIS A 316 -5.57 -11.78 -17.63
C HIS A 316 -5.17 -13.13 -17.03
N CYS A 317 -3.90 -13.51 -17.13
CA CYS A 317 -3.40 -14.75 -16.55
C CYS A 317 -3.62 -14.83 -15.03
N VAL A 318 -3.25 -13.79 -14.27
CA VAL A 318 -3.43 -13.76 -12.81
C VAL A 318 -4.92 -13.74 -12.44
N VAL A 319 -5.73 -12.92 -13.12
CA VAL A 319 -7.18 -12.84 -12.91
C VAL A 319 -7.86 -14.18 -13.15
N ASP A 320 -7.47 -14.91 -14.20
CA ASP A 320 -8.05 -16.21 -14.51
C ASP A 320 -7.70 -17.24 -13.44
N HIS A 321 -6.45 -17.28 -12.95
CA HIS A 321 -6.11 -18.15 -11.81
C HIS A 321 -6.88 -17.77 -10.54
N CYS A 322 -7.03 -16.49 -10.23
CA CYS A 322 -7.88 -16.03 -9.13
C CYS A 322 -9.33 -16.49 -9.28
N ARG A 323 -9.90 -16.41 -10.49
CA ARG A 323 -11.26 -16.90 -10.79
C ARG A 323 -11.39 -18.40 -10.54
N HIS A 324 -10.43 -19.21 -10.98
CA HIS A 324 -10.43 -20.66 -10.75
C HIS A 324 -10.33 -21.01 -9.26
N VAL A 325 -9.46 -20.30 -8.53
CA VAL A 325 -9.30 -20.45 -7.08
C VAL A 325 -10.62 -20.14 -6.35
N LEU A 326 -11.29 -19.04 -6.69
CA LEU A 326 -12.59 -18.67 -6.12
C LEU A 326 -13.70 -19.66 -6.49
N HIS A 327 -13.68 -20.21 -7.71
CA HIS A 327 -14.62 -21.23 -8.14
C HIS A 327 -14.48 -22.51 -7.31
N LEU A 328 -13.27 -23.05 -7.21
CA LEU A 328 -12.98 -24.25 -6.39
C LEU A 328 -13.31 -24.02 -4.91
N TRP A 329 -13.03 -22.83 -4.39
CA TRP A 329 -13.42 -22.44 -3.04
C TRP A 329 -14.94 -22.45 -2.84
N SER A 330 -15.70 -21.90 -3.80
CA SER A 330 -17.17 -21.88 -3.73
C SER A 330 -17.77 -23.29 -3.75
N GLU A 331 -17.16 -24.20 -4.52
CA GLU A 331 -17.56 -25.60 -4.60
C GLU A 331 -17.28 -26.32 -3.28
N MET A 332 -16.09 -26.12 -2.70
CA MET A 332 -15.74 -26.68 -1.39
C MET A 332 -16.67 -26.15 -0.29
N SER A 333 -16.91 -24.83 -0.27
CA SER A 333 -17.81 -24.18 0.69
C SER A 333 -19.25 -24.71 0.60
N ARG A 334 -19.69 -25.10 -0.59
CA ARG A 334 -21.01 -25.70 -0.80
C ARG A 334 -21.06 -27.11 -0.23
N LEU A 335 -20.02 -27.93 -0.47
CA LEU A 335 -19.95 -29.32 0.00
C LEU A 335 -19.89 -29.42 1.51
N VAL A 336 -19.21 -28.48 2.16
CA VAL A 336 -19.06 -28.41 3.62
C VAL A 336 -20.37 -28.05 4.32
N LYS A 337 -21.28 -27.34 3.63
CA LYS A 337 -22.60 -26.96 4.16
C LYS A 337 -23.63 -28.10 4.09
N LEU A 338 -23.32 -29.22 3.44
CA LEU A 338 -24.19 -30.39 3.48
C LEU A 338 -24.11 -31.07 4.87
N PRO A 339 -25.22 -31.63 5.38
CA PRO A 339 -25.20 -32.32 6.67
C PRO A 339 -24.19 -33.48 6.63
N GLU A 340 -23.24 -33.47 7.56
CA GLU A 340 -22.21 -34.51 7.72
C GLU A 340 -22.88 -35.88 7.90
N ASN A 341 -22.79 -36.75 6.91
CA ASN A 341 -23.01 -38.18 7.07
C ASN A 341 -21.62 -38.85 7.19
N PRO A 342 -21.25 -39.38 8.37
CA PRO A 342 -19.90 -39.89 8.63
C PRO A 342 -19.54 -41.15 7.82
N ASP A 343 -20.49 -41.75 7.10
CA ASP A 343 -20.31 -42.96 6.28
C ASP A 343 -20.26 -42.69 4.75
N ASP A 344 -20.23 -41.43 4.29
CA ASP A 344 -20.14 -41.11 2.86
C ASP A 344 -18.69 -40.95 2.38
N ASP A 345 -18.01 -42.09 2.19
CA ASP A 345 -16.63 -42.15 1.68
C ASP A 345 -16.45 -41.39 0.35
N ASN A 346 -17.50 -41.26 -0.47
CA ASN A 346 -17.45 -40.53 -1.73
C ASN A 346 -17.38 -39.00 -1.52
N LEU A 347 -18.09 -38.47 -0.52
CA LEU A 347 -18.07 -37.04 -0.20
C LEU A 347 -16.70 -36.61 0.33
N ASN A 348 -16.09 -37.43 1.19
CA ASN A 348 -14.75 -37.19 1.71
C ASN A 348 -13.67 -37.26 0.62
N GLN A 349 -13.75 -38.25 -0.29
CA GLN A 349 -12.85 -38.32 -1.45
C GLN A 349 -13.01 -37.12 -2.39
N HIS A 350 -14.24 -36.65 -2.59
CA HIS A 350 -14.53 -35.49 -3.43
C HIS A 350 -14.01 -34.19 -2.82
N LEU A 351 -14.20 -33.98 -1.51
CA LEU A 351 -13.61 -32.86 -0.78
C LEU A 351 -12.08 -32.86 -0.84
N GLN A 352 -11.45 -34.02 -0.66
CA GLN A 352 -10.00 -34.16 -0.74
C GLN A 352 -9.46 -33.86 -2.16
N SER A 353 -10.20 -34.27 -3.19
CA SER A 353 -9.88 -33.94 -4.59
C SER A 353 -9.96 -32.44 -4.88
N ILE A 354 -10.97 -31.76 -4.32
CA ILE A 354 -11.10 -30.30 -4.45
C ILE A 354 -10.00 -29.58 -3.67
N CYS A 355 -9.65 -30.02 -2.46
CA CYS A 355 -8.52 -29.48 -1.71
C CYS A 355 -7.21 -29.60 -2.48
N PHE A 356 -6.94 -30.76 -3.09
CA PHE A 356 -5.77 -30.97 -3.93
C PHE A 356 -5.78 -30.04 -5.15
N SER A 357 -6.92 -29.93 -5.83
CA SER A 357 -7.09 -29.04 -6.98
C SER A 357 -6.87 -27.57 -6.59
N LEU A 358 -7.40 -27.15 -5.44
CA LEU A 358 -7.27 -25.80 -4.92
C LEU A 358 -5.80 -25.50 -4.56
N MET A 359 -5.10 -26.43 -3.89
CA MET A 359 -3.66 -26.30 -3.61
C MET A 359 -2.84 -26.14 -4.89
N GLN A 360 -3.14 -26.94 -5.92
CA GLN A 360 -2.47 -26.85 -7.22
C GLN A 360 -2.75 -25.50 -7.89
N GLN A 361 -4.00 -25.01 -7.85
CA GLN A 361 -4.33 -23.71 -8.42
C GLN A 361 -3.70 -22.54 -7.65
N ILE A 362 -3.55 -22.65 -6.33
CA ILE A 362 -2.81 -21.66 -5.53
C ILE A 362 -1.33 -21.62 -5.93
N GLN A 363 -0.70 -22.77 -6.21
CA GLN A 363 0.68 -22.83 -6.71
C GLN A 363 0.81 -22.22 -8.11
N ASN A 364 -0.14 -22.50 -9.01
CA ASN A 364 -0.15 -21.89 -10.34
C ASN A 364 -0.35 -20.37 -10.24
N LEU A 365 -1.23 -19.91 -9.35
CA LEU A 365 -1.45 -18.50 -9.07
C LEU A 365 -0.19 -17.83 -8.54
N ASP A 366 0.53 -18.47 -7.61
CA ASP A 366 1.80 -18.01 -7.05
C ASP A 366 2.88 -17.85 -8.14
N SER A 367 2.99 -18.81 -9.06
CA SER A 367 3.92 -18.73 -10.20
C SER A 367 3.55 -17.61 -11.18
N ALA A 368 2.26 -17.47 -11.52
CA ALA A 368 1.76 -16.39 -12.39
C ALA A 368 1.97 -15.01 -11.74
N MET A 369 1.71 -14.92 -10.44
CA MET A 369 1.92 -13.73 -9.63
C MET A 369 3.38 -13.32 -9.58
N MET A 370 4.29 -14.25 -9.26
CA MET A 370 5.73 -14.00 -9.27
C MET A 370 6.20 -13.52 -10.63
N THR A 371 5.77 -14.18 -11.70
CA THR A 371 6.09 -13.76 -13.07
C THR A 371 5.64 -12.33 -13.32
N ALA A 372 4.42 -11.97 -12.93
CA ALA A 372 3.89 -10.62 -13.09
C ALA A 372 4.71 -9.56 -12.30
N VAL A 373 5.10 -9.86 -11.06
CA VAL A 373 5.95 -8.97 -10.26
C VAL A 373 7.35 -8.82 -10.88
N LEU A 374 7.96 -9.90 -11.38
CA LEU A 374 9.26 -9.85 -12.03
C LEU A 374 9.24 -9.00 -13.31
N TYR A 375 8.17 -9.07 -14.10
CA TYR A 375 7.97 -8.16 -15.23
C TYR A 375 7.86 -6.70 -14.79
N GLN A 376 7.15 -6.41 -13.71
CA GLN A 376 7.09 -5.04 -13.17
C GLN A 376 8.45 -4.53 -12.69
N VAL A 377 9.28 -5.40 -12.10
CA VAL A 377 10.66 -5.07 -11.76
C VAL A 377 11.43 -4.72 -13.03
N LEU A 378 11.38 -5.57 -14.07
CA LEU A 378 12.03 -5.29 -15.34
C LEU A 378 11.60 -3.93 -15.89
N ASP A 379 10.29 -3.73 -16.07
CA ASP A 379 9.69 -2.53 -16.66
C ASP A 379 10.02 -1.25 -15.87
N THR A 380 10.07 -1.33 -14.53
CA THR A 380 10.30 -0.16 -13.66
C THR A 380 11.74 0.35 -13.75
N PHE A 381 12.70 -0.54 -13.98
CA PHE A 381 14.12 -0.18 -14.08
C PHE A 381 14.62 -0.14 -15.53
N VAL A 382 13.73 -0.16 -16.53
CA VAL A 382 14.10 0.05 -17.93
C VAL A 382 14.54 1.49 -18.15
N THR A 383 15.78 1.69 -18.62
CA THR A 383 16.43 3.01 -18.74
C THR A 383 16.18 3.72 -20.09
N GLY A 384 15.26 3.24 -20.93
CA GLY A 384 14.95 3.88 -22.22
C GLY A 384 14.42 5.29 -22.01
N SER A 385 15.29 6.29 -22.15
CA SER A 385 15.15 7.71 -21.72
C SER A 385 14.93 7.88 -20.21
N SER A 386 16.00 7.76 -19.41
CA SER A 386 15.94 8.07 -17.98
C SER A 386 15.68 9.56 -17.78
N PRO A 387 14.52 9.96 -17.23
CA PRO A 387 14.22 11.37 -16.97
C PRO A 387 15.24 11.97 -15.99
N LEU A 388 15.84 11.14 -15.13
CA LEU A 388 16.91 11.53 -14.22
C LEU A 388 18.20 11.93 -14.96
N GLU A 389 18.64 11.15 -15.96
CA GLU A 389 19.86 11.48 -16.72
C GLU A 389 19.68 12.79 -17.51
N ASP A 390 18.50 12.96 -18.13
CA ASP A 390 18.18 14.18 -18.88
C ASP A 390 18.05 15.40 -17.94
N LEU A 391 17.45 15.21 -16.76
CA LEU A 391 17.31 16.26 -15.75
C LEU A 391 18.66 16.63 -15.12
N VAL A 392 19.52 15.67 -14.77
CA VAL A 392 20.87 15.93 -14.27
C VAL A 392 21.71 16.66 -15.31
N ASN A 393 21.64 16.26 -16.58
CA ASN A 393 22.35 16.95 -17.67
C ASN A 393 21.85 18.39 -17.87
N MET A 394 20.54 18.62 -17.71
CA MET A 394 19.92 19.94 -17.85
C MET A 394 20.25 20.84 -16.65
N VAL A 395 20.17 20.31 -15.43
CA VAL A 395 20.54 20.99 -14.18
C VAL A 395 22.03 21.31 -14.16
N GLY A 396 22.89 20.38 -14.60
CA GLY A 396 24.33 20.58 -14.70
C GLY A 396 24.71 21.74 -15.64
N GLN A 397 24.03 21.86 -16.80
CA GLN A 397 24.23 22.99 -17.72
C GLN A 397 23.84 24.34 -17.13
N VAL A 398 22.86 24.38 -16.22
CA VAL A 398 22.46 25.59 -15.50
C VAL A 398 23.48 25.97 -14.43
N LEU A 399 24.05 24.97 -13.74
CA LEU A 399 25.06 25.17 -12.69
C LEU A 399 26.44 25.56 -13.24
N GLU A 400 26.78 25.17 -14.47
CA GLU A 400 28.06 25.51 -15.13
C GLU A 400 28.07 26.92 -15.77
N ASN A 401 26.90 27.49 -16.10
CA ASN A 401 26.80 28.81 -16.73
C ASN A 401 26.71 29.93 -15.67
N ASP A 402 27.85 30.48 -15.27
CA ASP A 402 27.96 31.67 -14.38
C ASP A 402 27.34 32.96 -14.97
N SER A 403 26.91 32.97 -16.23
CA SER A 403 26.37 34.15 -16.92
C SER A 403 24.84 34.20 -16.91
N VAL A 404 24.32 35.14 -16.13
CA VAL A 404 22.90 35.47 -15.85
C VAL A 404 22.03 35.81 -17.08
N GLU A 405 22.58 35.99 -18.29
CA GLU A 405 21.86 36.66 -19.37
C GLU A 405 21.05 35.76 -20.32
N GLU A 406 21.26 34.44 -20.36
CA GLU A 406 20.39 33.53 -21.12
C GLU A 406 20.32 32.16 -20.42
N LEU A 407 19.24 31.87 -19.66
CA LEU A 407 18.91 30.48 -19.33
C LEU A 407 18.48 29.79 -20.63
N PRO A 408 19.19 28.75 -21.12
CA PRO A 408 18.84 28.06 -22.36
C PRO A 408 17.70 27.04 -22.16
N VAL A 409 17.00 27.07 -21.03
CA VAL A 409 16.11 25.99 -20.62
C VAL A 409 14.67 26.45 -20.57
N ASP A 410 13.84 25.83 -21.41
CA ASP A 410 12.39 25.96 -21.40
C ASP A 410 11.83 25.39 -20.08
N PRO A 411 11.21 26.21 -19.19
CA PRO A 411 10.67 25.76 -17.91
C PRO A 411 9.66 24.60 -18.06
N VAL A 412 8.96 24.54 -19.19
CA VAL A 412 8.02 23.46 -19.52
C VAL A 412 8.73 22.11 -19.65
N SER A 413 9.97 22.09 -20.14
CA SER A 413 10.74 20.86 -20.31
C SER A 413 11.23 20.27 -18.99
N ILE A 414 11.62 21.10 -18.01
CA ILE A 414 11.98 20.65 -16.65
C ILE A 414 10.75 20.05 -15.97
N HIS A 415 9.60 20.71 -16.07
CA HIS A 415 8.38 20.25 -15.43
C HIS A 415 7.96 18.85 -15.94
N VAL A 416 8.04 18.62 -17.26
CA VAL A 416 7.74 17.29 -17.84
C VAL A 416 8.69 16.22 -17.28
N LEU A 417 9.99 16.49 -17.23
CA LEU A 417 10.98 15.55 -16.69
C LEU A 417 10.76 15.28 -15.19
N LEU A 418 10.36 16.29 -14.40
CA LEU A 418 10.01 16.12 -12.99
C LEU A 418 8.76 15.26 -12.81
N MET A 419 7.72 15.48 -13.62
CA MET A 419 6.51 14.65 -13.56
C MET A 419 6.79 13.21 -13.97
N ASP A 420 7.69 12.99 -14.94
CA ASP A 420 8.14 11.65 -15.32
C ASP A 420 8.94 11.00 -14.19
N LEU A 421 9.80 11.74 -13.48
CA LEU A 421 10.54 11.27 -12.31
C LEU A 421 9.61 10.92 -11.14
N LEU A 422 8.60 11.74 -10.84
CA LEU A 422 7.58 11.44 -9.83
C LEU A 422 6.75 10.21 -10.21
N SER A 423 6.43 10.05 -11.50
CA SER A 423 5.75 8.85 -11.99
C SER A 423 6.63 7.60 -11.92
N GLN A 424 7.95 7.76 -12.07
CA GLN A 424 8.93 6.69 -11.84
C GLN A 424 9.03 6.35 -10.34
N ALA A 425 9.00 7.36 -9.47
CA ALA A 425 8.95 7.21 -8.01
C ALA A 425 7.78 6.31 -7.58
N ASP A 426 6.58 6.61 -8.08
CA ASP A 426 5.38 5.85 -7.76
C ASP A 426 5.48 4.39 -8.18
N ARG A 427 6.04 4.13 -9.37
CA ARG A 427 6.31 2.77 -9.85
C ARG A 427 7.33 2.05 -8.98
N MET A 428 8.43 2.69 -8.62
CA MET A 428 9.47 2.09 -7.75
C MET A 428 8.94 1.78 -6.35
N ILE A 429 8.17 2.69 -5.75
CA ILE A 429 7.53 2.50 -4.44
C ILE A 429 6.53 1.34 -4.50
N GLN A 430 5.74 1.27 -5.58
CA GLN A 430 4.79 0.20 -5.79
C GLN A 430 5.48 -1.16 -5.95
N VAL A 431 6.49 -1.27 -6.82
CA VAL A 431 7.26 -2.51 -7.00
C VAL A 431 7.94 -2.95 -5.71
N ALA A 432 8.51 -2.01 -4.96
CA ALA A 432 9.07 -2.30 -3.64
C ALA A 432 8.01 -2.94 -2.72
N SER A 433 6.79 -2.40 -2.70
CA SER A 433 5.69 -2.96 -1.90
C SER A 433 5.29 -4.38 -2.31
N PHE A 434 5.37 -4.71 -3.61
CA PHE A 434 5.08 -6.06 -4.11
C PHE A 434 6.19 -7.03 -3.75
N ILE A 435 7.45 -6.66 -3.94
CA ILE A 435 8.59 -7.52 -3.62
C ILE A 435 8.73 -7.73 -2.10
N SER A 436 8.41 -6.74 -1.27
CA SER A 436 8.32 -6.89 0.19
C SER A 436 7.38 -8.03 0.62
N ALA A 437 6.35 -8.35 -0.18
CA ALA A 437 5.43 -9.45 0.11
C ALA A 437 6.08 -10.84 -0.02
N PHE A 438 7.20 -10.94 -0.75
CA PHE A 438 7.97 -12.16 -1.02
C PHE A 438 9.24 -12.29 -0.17
N ALA A 439 9.53 -11.31 0.69
CA ALA A 439 10.68 -11.36 1.57
C ALA A 439 10.56 -12.54 2.56
N THR A 440 11.60 -13.37 2.64
CA THR A 440 11.63 -14.54 3.54
C THR A 440 12.45 -14.30 4.81
N ASP A 441 13.30 -13.28 4.82
CA ASP A 441 14.13 -12.90 5.95
C ASP A 441 13.90 -11.44 6.36
N SER A 442 14.02 -11.16 7.65
CA SER A 442 13.76 -9.83 8.22
C SER A 442 14.72 -8.75 7.70
N LYS A 443 15.92 -9.13 7.27
CA LYS A 443 16.96 -8.17 6.86
C LYS A 443 16.72 -7.69 5.43
N SER A 444 16.45 -8.60 4.49
CA SER A 444 16.08 -8.23 3.13
C SER A 444 14.80 -7.40 3.11
N LEU A 445 13.84 -7.75 3.97
CA LEU A 445 12.64 -6.96 4.16
C LEU A 445 12.94 -5.54 4.65
N GLU A 446 13.72 -5.41 5.73
CA GLU A 446 14.09 -4.11 6.29
C GLU A 446 14.79 -3.24 5.24
N ASN A 447 15.67 -3.82 4.42
CA ASN A 447 16.36 -3.09 3.36
C ASN A 447 15.39 -2.54 2.30
N VAL A 448 14.42 -3.33 1.85
CA VAL A 448 13.42 -2.88 0.86
C VAL A 448 12.51 -1.80 1.46
N GLU A 449 12.06 -1.98 2.70
CA GLU A 449 11.19 -1.01 3.38
C GLU A 449 11.90 0.31 3.68
N ASN A 450 13.18 0.26 4.04
CA ASN A 450 14.00 1.46 4.22
C ASN A 450 14.14 2.24 2.91
N SER A 451 14.43 1.54 1.81
CA SER A 451 14.53 2.15 0.47
C SER A 451 13.18 2.74 0.05
N ARG A 452 12.07 2.02 0.27
CA ARG A 452 10.70 2.49 -0.01
C ARG A 452 10.36 3.75 0.77
N ALA A 453 10.68 3.79 2.06
CA ALA A 453 10.48 4.96 2.91
C ALA A 453 11.33 6.15 2.46
N CYS A 454 12.59 5.91 2.05
CA CYS A 454 13.47 6.95 1.56
C CYS A 454 12.95 7.54 0.24
N LEU A 455 12.56 6.70 -0.72
CA LEU A 455 11.96 7.14 -1.99
C LEU A 455 10.66 7.93 -1.78
N THR A 456 9.82 7.50 -0.84
CA THR A 456 8.59 8.25 -0.48
C THR A 456 8.92 9.64 0.06
N ARG A 457 9.96 9.76 0.89
CA ARG A 457 10.43 11.05 1.40
C ARG A 457 11.04 11.92 0.30
N LEU A 458 11.89 11.34 -0.55
CA LEU A 458 12.47 12.04 -1.69
C LEU A 458 11.39 12.59 -2.62
N LYS A 459 10.37 11.78 -2.92
CA LYS A 459 9.20 12.20 -3.70
C LYS A 459 8.52 13.43 -3.06
N ALA A 460 8.25 13.39 -1.75
CA ALA A 460 7.62 14.48 -1.02
C ALA A 460 8.50 15.75 -0.93
N GLU A 461 9.83 15.62 -1.05
CA GLU A 461 10.78 16.75 -1.14
C GLU A 461 10.80 17.37 -2.55
N ILE A 462 10.59 16.57 -3.62
CA ILE A 462 10.58 17.02 -5.02
C ILE A 462 9.26 17.71 -5.42
N GLU A 463 8.12 17.22 -4.91
CA GLU A 463 6.78 17.80 -5.19
C GLU A 463 6.67 19.33 -4.96
N PRO A 464 7.12 19.90 -3.82
CA PRO A 464 7.08 21.35 -3.61
C PRO A 464 8.07 22.11 -4.51
N LEU A 465 9.24 21.53 -4.81
CA LEU A 465 10.21 22.15 -5.71
C LEU A 465 9.68 22.26 -7.15
N ALA A 466 8.90 21.27 -7.59
CA ALA A 466 8.21 21.32 -8.89
C ALA A 466 7.22 22.49 -8.97
N LEU A 467 6.60 22.88 -7.86
CA LEU A 467 5.69 24.05 -7.77
C LEU A 467 6.44 25.38 -7.64
N GLU A 468 7.64 25.38 -7.07
CA GLU A 468 8.48 26.58 -6.95
C GLU A 468 9.11 26.95 -8.30
N LEU A 469 9.52 25.96 -9.09
CA LEU A 469 10.06 26.13 -10.44
C LEU A 469 9.01 26.56 -11.48
N ASP A 470 7.72 26.44 -11.15
CA ASP A 470 6.58 26.85 -12.01
C ASP A 470 6.19 28.33 -11.83
N LYS A 471 6.69 29.01 -10.79
CA LYS A 471 6.37 30.43 -10.54
C LYS A 471 7.22 31.35 -11.42
N ASP A 472 6.56 32.30 -12.09
CA ASP A 472 7.17 33.30 -12.99
C ASP A 472 8.48 33.88 -12.41
N GLY A 473 9.57 33.69 -13.17
CA GLY A 473 10.98 33.90 -12.84
C GLY A 473 11.42 35.34 -12.51
N SER A 474 10.72 35.98 -11.57
CA SER A 474 11.05 37.30 -11.05
C SER A 474 12.17 37.30 -10.01
N ASP A 475 12.46 36.14 -9.39
CA ASP A 475 13.54 35.96 -8.42
C ASP A 475 14.55 34.90 -8.89
N LEU A 476 15.55 35.33 -9.68
CA LEU A 476 16.59 34.47 -10.22
C LEU A 476 17.44 33.75 -9.14
N GLU A 477 17.61 34.39 -7.98
CA GLU A 477 18.36 33.85 -6.84
C GLU A 477 17.63 32.66 -6.20
N ASN A 478 16.30 32.71 -6.10
CA ASN A 478 15.47 31.60 -5.62
C ASN A 478 15.49 30.41 -6.61
N CYS A 479 15.56 30.68 -7.91
CA CYS A 479 15.64 29.65 -8.94
C CYS A 479 16.97 28.87 -8.86
N PHE A 480 18.10 29.56 -8.70
CA PHE A 480 19.40 28.90 -8.54
C PHE A 480 19.44 28.00 -7.30
N GLU A 481 18.91 28.48 -6.16
CA GLU A 481 18.82 27.67 -4.93
C GLU A 481 17.91 26.44 -5.12
N ALA A 482 16.78 26.59 -5.83
CA ALA A 482 15.88 25.48 -6.15
C ALA A 482 16.54 24.44 -7.08
N VAL A 483 17.29 24.90 -8.10
CA VAL A 483 18.04 24.03 -9.02
C VAL A 483 19.17 23.30 -8.30
N GLN A 484 19.86 23.96 -7.37
CA GLN A 484 20.90 23.31 -6.56
C GLN A 484 20.31 22.25 -5.62
N LYS A 485 19.18 22.54 -4.95
CA LYS A 485 18.46 21.52 -4.15
C LYS A 485 17.99 20.36 -5.01
N LEU A 486 17.54 20.62 -6.22
CA LEU A 486 17.12 19.58 -7.16
C LEU A 486 18.31 18.68 -7.56
N HIS A 487 19.49 19.25 -7.79
CA HIS A 487 20.71 18.49 -8.06
C HIS A 487 21.03 17.51 -6.92
N ASP A 488 21.07 18.00 -5.66
CA ASP A 488 21.35 17.17 -4.48
C ASP A 488 20.31 16.05 -4.30
N LEU A 489 19.04 16.33 -4.64
CA LEU A 489 17.98 15.33 -4.62
C LEU A 489 18.15 14.27 -5.70
N CYS A 490 18.65 14.63 -6.88
CA CYS A 490 18.92 13.68 -7.96
C CYS A 490 20.07 12.73 -7.64
N GLU A 491 21.13 13.21 -6.99
CA GLU A 491 22.22 12.34 -6.52
C GLU A 491 21.72 11.34 -5.47
N ARG A 492 20.95 11.83 -4.49
CA ARG A 492 20.29 10.96 -3.49
C ARG A 492 19.33 9.97 -4.15
N TRP A 493 18.62 10.39 -5.19
CA TRP A 493 17.72 9.54 -5.96
C TRP A 493 18.47 8.39 -6.64
N GLU A 494 19.60 8.66 -7.29
CA GLU A 494 20.44 7.65 -7.94
C GLU A 494 20.97 6.64 -6.92
N GLU A 495 21.45 7.12 -5.77
CA GLU A 495 21.92 6.27 -4.68
C GLU A 495 20.81 5.34 -4.17
N GLU A 496 19.63 5.89 -3.84
CA GLU A 496 18.49 5.11 -3.36
C GLU A 496 17.93 4.15 -4.42
N THR A 497 18.00 4.51 -5.71
CA THR A 497 17.64 3.62 -6.82
C THR A 497 18.56 2.39 -6.84
N GLY A 498 19.87 2.60 -6.65
CA GLY A 498 20.85 1.51 -6.53
C GLY A 498 20.63 0.65 -5.30
N GLN A 499 20.37 1.26 -4.14
CA GLN A 499 20.06 0.54 -2.89
C GLN A 499 18.79 -0.31 -3.01
N LEU A 500 17.75 0.23 -3.66
CA LEU A 500 16.53 -0.51 -3.92
C LEU A 500 16.81 -1.71 -4.84
N GLN A 501 17.52 -1.53 -5.97
CA GLN A 501 17.87 -2.64 -6.86
C GLN A 501 18.63 -3.76 -6.14
N ASP A 502 19.60 -3.40 -5.30
CA ASP A 502 20.34 -4.33 -4.45
C ASP A 502 19.41 -5.09 -3.50
N ALA A 503 18.48 -4.39 -2.84
CA ALA A 503 17.52 -4.98 -1.90
C ALA A 503 16.52 -5.91 -2.60
N LEU A 504 16.06 -5.55 -3.81
CA LEU A 504 15.16 -6.40 -4.61
C LEU A 504 15.86 -7.69 -5.06
N CYS A 505 17.12 -7.59 -5.49
CA CYS A 505 17.95 -8.76 -5.86
C CYS A 505 18.18 -9.71 -4.69
N ASP A 506 18.03 -9.25 -3.45
CA ASP A 506 18.17 -10.07 -2.25
C ASP A 506 16.97 -10.98 -2.00
N ILE A 507 15.80 -10.67 -2.58
CA ILE A 507 14.54 -11.40 -2.41
C ILE A 507 14.21 -12.25 -3.65
N ILE A 508 14.49 -11.72 -4.84
CA ILE A 508 14.13 -12.33 -6.12
C ILE A 508 15.01 -13.55 -6.44
N ASP A 509 14.41 -14.61 -6.99
CA ASP A 509 15.18 -15.72 -7.57
C ASP A 509 15.89 -15.26 -8.86
N VAL A 510 17.23 -15.27 -8.80
CA VAL A 510 18.11 -14.79 -9.87
C VAL A 510 17.97 -15.61 -11.14
N ARG A 511 17.67 -16.91 -11.04
CA ARG A 511 17.49 -17.77 -12.22
C ARG A 511 16.19 -17.44 -12.93
N GLU A 512 15.09 -17.33 -12.20
CA GLU A 512 13.79 -16.96 -12.78
C GLU A 512 13.85 -15.57 -13.41
N PHE A 513 14.41 -14.58 -12.69
CA PHE A 513 14.60 -13.22 -13.20
C PHE A 513 15.47 -13.18 -14.45
N THR A 514 16.61 -13.89 -14.46
CA THR A 514 17.50 -13.94 -15.63
C THR A 514 16.80 -14.60 -16.82
N SER A 515 16.03 -15.67 -16.60
CA SER A 515 15.30 -16.34 -17.67
C SER A 515 14.26 -15.42 -18.30
N LEU A 516 13.55 -14.65 -17.49
CA LEU A 516 12.55 -13.67 -17.93
C LEU A 516 13.21 -12.54 -18.72
N ALA A 517 14.28 -11.96 -18.19
CA ALA A 517 15.02 -10.89 -18.83
C ALA A 517 15.60 -11.33 -20.18
N VAL A 518 16.13 -12.56 -20.27
CA VAL A 518 16.64 -13.10 -21.55
C VAL A 518 15.51 -13.28 -22.58
N HIS A 519 14.30 -13.62 -22.15
CA HIS A 519 13.13 -13.65 -23.03
C HIS A 519 12.82 -12.26 -23.59
N GLU A 520 12.79 -11.25 -22.74
CA GLU A 520 12.56 -9.86 -23.18
C GLU A 520 13.68 -9.32 -24.04
N MET A 521 14.94 -9.64 -23.74
CA MET A 521 16.07 -9.30 -24.60
C MET A 521 15.93 -9.89 -26.02
N ALA A 522 15.36 -11.10 -26.15
CA ALA A 522 15.07 -11.68 -27.45
C ALA A 522 13.92 -10.95 -28.17
N ASN A 523 12.90 -10.50 -27.42
CA ASN A 523 11.80 -9.68 -27.94
C ASN A 523 12.31 -8.31 -28.42
N ASP A 524 13.18 -7.66 -27.65
CA ASP A 524 13.83 -6.40 -28.01
C ASP A 524 14.71 -6.53 -29.25
N GLN A 525 15.45 -7.63 -29.37
CA GLN A 525 16.23 -7.92 -30.57
C GLN A 525 15.32 -8.07 -31.81
N CYS A 526 14.22 -8.81 -31.68
CA CYS A 526 13.24 -8.93 -32.77
C CYS A 526 12.60 -7.58 -33.11
N GLY A 527 12.33 -6.75 -32.10
CA GLY A 527 11.84 -5.38 -32.24
C GLY A 527 12.84 -4.48 -32.98
N CYS A 528 14.13 -4.57 -32.66
CA CYS A 528 15.21 -3.89 -33.38
C CYS A 528 15.23 -4.29 -34.85
N ASP A 529 15.18 -5.59 -35.15
CA ASP A 529 15.20 -6.09 -36.53
C ASP A 529 13.98 -5.61 -37.33
N ALA A 530 12.80 -5.60 -36.72
CA ALA A 530 11.57 -5.11 -37.33
C ALA A 530 11.63 -3.59 -37.57
N ALA A 531 12.09 -2.82 -36.58
CA ALA A 531 12.23 -1.37 -36.69
C ALA A 531 13.28 -0.98 -37.74
N TYR A 532 14.39 -1.71 -37.83
CA TYR A 532 15.41 -1.53 -38.86
C TYR A 532 14.85 -1.79 -40.27
N LYS A 533 14.11 -2.90 -40.45
CA LYS A 533 13.44 -3.20 -41.74
C LYS A 533 12.43 -2.13 -42.12
N ALA A 534 11.70 -1.59 -41.13
CA ALA A 534 10.74 -0.50 -41.31
C ALA A 534 11.39 0.89 -41.45
N GLN A 535 12.72 1.01 -41.34
CA GLN A 535 13.45 2.29 -41.33
C GLN A 535 12.96 3.27 -40.24
N ASN A 536 12.45 2.74 -39.12
CA ASN A 536 11.98 3.55 -38.01
C ASN A 536 13.07 3.69 -36.93
N HIS A 537 13.86 4.76 -37.04
CA HIS A 537 14.98 5.02 -36.12
C HIS A 537 14.54 5.25 -34.67
N LYS A 538 13.34 5.79 -34.42
CA LYS A 538 12.85 6.03 -33.06
C LYS A 538 12.54 4.72 -32.35
N LEU A 539 11.81 3.81 -33.02
CA LEU A 539 11.51 2.49 -32.46
C LEU A 539 12.77 1.63 -32.32
N PHE A 540 13.69 1.71 -33.28
CA PHE A 540 14.97 1.02 -33.16
C PHE A 540 15.75 1.47 -31.93
N ARG A 541 15.83 2.79 -31.69
CA ARG A 541 16.51 3.35 -30.52
C ARG A 541 15.87 2.86 -29.22
N LYS A 542 14.54 2.88 -29.15
CA LYS A 542 13.79 2.39 -27.99
C LYS A 542 14.14 0.93 -27.68
N HIS A 543 13.95 0.02 -28.64
CA HIS A 543 14.26 -1.40 -28.42
C HIS A 543 15.74 -1.65 -28.11
N ALA A 544 16.66 -0.88 -28.67
CA ALA A 544 18.08 -0.99 -28.33
C ALA A 544 18.36 -0.55 -26.89
N ASP A 545 17.66 0.47 -26.39
CA ASP A 545 17.78 0.93 -25.01
C ASP A 545 17.17 -0.05 -24.01
N ASP A 546 16.01 -0.60 -24.34
CA ASP A 546 15.36 -1.65 -23.55
C ASP A 546 16.29 -2.87 -23.45
N LEU A 547 16.88 -3.32 -24.57
CA LEU A 547 17.86 -4.41 -24.62
C LEU A 547 19.11 -4.13 -23.75
N ILE A 548 19.67 -2.92 -23.85
CA ILE A 548 20.83 -2.51 -23.05
C ILE A 548 20.45 -2.52 -21.57
N SER A 549 19.28 -2.02 -21.22
CA SER A 549 18.78 -1.95 -19.85
C SER A 549 18.55 -3.34 -19.25
N HIS A 550 17.84 -4.23 -19.95
CA HIS A 550 17.66 -5.62 -19.52
C HIS A 550 19.01 -6.31 -19.29
N THR A 551 19.99 -6.06 -20.18
CA THR A 551 21.36 -6.56 -19.99
C THR A 551 22.01 -6.01 -18.71
N LYS A 552 21.86 -4.71 -18.41
CA LYS A 552 22.38 -4.09 -17.16
C LYS A 552 21.75 -4.74 -15.93
N GLN A 553 20.44 -4.91 -15.93
CA GLN A 553 19.69 -5.47 -14.81
C GLN A 553 20.10 -6.93 -14.52
N VAL A 554 20.25 -7.75 -15.57
CA VAL A 554 20.77 -9.13 -15.43
C VAL A 554 22.19 -9.13 -14.88
N ALA A 555 23.07 -8.29 -15.44
CA ALA A 555 24.46 -8.21 -14.97
C ALA A 555 24.53 -7.78 -13.50
N HIS A 556 23.71 -6.82 -13.08
CA HIS A 556 23.60 -6.37 -11.69
C HIS A 556 23.10 -7.49 -10.77
N SER A 557 21.98 -8.13 -11.10
CA SER A 557 21.39 -9.23 -10.32
C SER A 557 22.35 -10.41 -10.15
N VAL A 558 23.01 -10.83 -11.23
CA VAL A 558 24.02 -11.91 -11.19
C VAL A 558 25.24 -11.49 -10.37
N ARG A 559 25.71 -10.25 -10.47
CA ARG A 559 26.83 -9.76 -9.64
C ARG A 559 26.48 -9.82 -8.15
N ARG A 560 25.31 -9.32 -7.78
CA ARG A 560 24.82 -9.37 -6.39
C ARG A 560 24.75 -10.80 -5.87
N HIS A 561 24.30 -11.75 -6.70
CA HIS A 561 24.27 -13.17 -6.36
C HIS A 561 25.67 -13.76 -6.15
N VAL A 562 26.61 -13.41 -7.02
CA VAL A 562 28.02 -13.85 -6.98
C VAL A 562 28.71 -13.33 -5.71
N ASP A 563 28.45 -12.10 -5.30
CA ASP A 563 29.05 -11.50 -4.11
C ASP A 563 28.57 -12.15 -2.80
N LYS A 564 27.38 -12.77 -2.83
CA LYS A 564 26.82 -13.55 -1.71
C LYS A 564 27.25 -15.02 -1.69
N SER A 565 27.86 -15.53 -2.76
CA SER A 565 28.18 -16.95 -2.86
C SER A 565 29.53 -17.28 -2.21
N ASP A 566 29.50 -18.18 -1.23
CA ASP A 566 30.71 -18.69 -0.56
C ASP A 566 31.50 -19.71 -1.40
N ASN A 567 30.96 -20.19 -2.53
CA ASN A 567 31.61 -21.22 -3.35
C ASN A 567 32.55 -20.58 -4.39
N PRO A 568 33.88 -20.73 -4.26
CA PRO A 568 34.83 -20.05 -5.13
C PRO A 568 34.80 -20.55 -6.58
N ILE A 569 34.48 -21.82 -6.83
CA ILE A 569 34.40 -22.37 -8.19
C ILE A 569 33.19 -21.79 -8.91
N TYR A 570 32.03 -21.81 -8.25
CA TYR A 570 30.79 -21.24 -8.78
C TYR A 570 30.92 -19.73 -9.01
N ARG A 571 31.45 -19.01 -8.02
CA ARG A 571 31.71 -17.57 -8.08
C ARG A 571 32.63 -17.19 -9.25
N ASN A 572 33.77 -17.86 -9.39
CA ASN A 572 34.72 -17.57 -10.47
C ASN A 572 34.16 -17.92 -11.85
N GLY A 573 33.40 -19.01 -11.97
CA GLY A 573 32.73 -19.39 -13.22
C GLY A 573 31.73 -18.33 -13.69
N LEU A 574 30.85 -17.86 -12.81
CA LEU A 574 29.89 -16.81 -13.13
C LEU A 574 30.55 -15.47 -13.41
N LEU A 575 31.61 -15.09 -12.67
CA LEU A 575 32.35 -13.84 -12.93
C LEU A 575 32.95 -13.78 -14.34
N VAL A 576 33.40 -14.91 -14.89
CA VAL A 576 33.91 -14.96 -16.27
C VAL A 576 32.80 -14.68 -17.27
N LEU A 577 31.63 -15.31 -17.09
CA LEU A 577 30.48 -15.10 -17.96
C LEU A 577 29.95 -13.66 -17.85
N LEU A 578 29.88 -13.13 -16.63
CA LEU A 578 29.45 -11.76 -16.37
C LEU A 578 30.33 -10.73 -17.10
N LYS A 579 31.66 -10.89 -17.02
CA LYS A 579 32.61 -10.04 -17.77
C LYS A 579 32.43 -10.12 -19.28
N GLN A 580 32.05 -11.27 -19.83
CA GLN A 580 31.79 -11.42 -21.27
C GLN A 580 30.52 -10.67 -21.69
N VAL A 581 29.48 -10.71 -20.86
CA VAL A 581 28.22 -9.98 -21.10
C VAL A 581 28.48 -8.48 -21.05
N GLU A 582 29.16 -7.98 -20.02
CA GLU A 582 29.52 -6.56 -19.87
C GLU A 582 30.37 -6.04 -21.05
N ALA A 583 31.35 -6.82 -21.49
CA ALA A 583 32.17 -6.47 -22.64
C ALA A 583 31.36 -6.41 -23.95
N SER A 584 30.34 -7.27 -24.08
CA SER A 584 29.45 -7.28 -25.25
C SER A 584 28.50 -6.07 -25.22
N GLN A 585 27.94 -5.77 -24.05
CA GLN A 585 27.10 -4.60 -23.82
C GLN A 585 27.84 -3.29 -24.14
N ALA A 586 29.09 -3.14 -23.70
CA ALA A 586 29.89 -1.96 -23.98
C ALA A 586 30.08 -1.72 -25.50
N LYS A 587 30.19 -2.79 -26.30
CA LYS A 587 30.24 -2.70 -27.77
C LYS A 587 28.91 -2.21 -28.36
N VAL A 588 27.79 -2.71 -27.86
CA VAL A 588 26.45 -2.29 -28.33
C VAL A 588 26.19 -0.83 -28.01
N VAL A 589 26.50 -0.39 -26.78
CA VAL A 589 26.41 1.02 -26.37
C VAL A 589 27.32 1.91 -27.23
N GLY A 590 28.54 1.46 -27.52
CA GLY A 590 29.47 2.17 -28.41
C GLY A 590 28.94 2.34 -29.83
N SER A 591 28.36 1.28 -30.40
CA SER A 591 27.76 1.31 -31.75
C SER A 591 26.52 2.19 -31.83
N LYS A 592 25.79 2.42 -30.72
CA LYS A 592 24.62 3.31 -30.67
C LYS A 592 25.01 4.80 -30.77
N LYS A 593 26.22 5.17 -30.32
CA LYS A 593 26.73 6.56 -30.34
C LYS A 593 27.34 6.98 -31.69
N MET A 594 27.57 6.02 -32.60
CA MET A 594 27.98 6.27 -33.99
C MET A 594 26.76 6.37 -34.88
#